data_AF-A0A370ICP9-F1
#
_entry.id   AF-A0A370ICP9-F1
#
_cell.length_a   1.000
_cell.length_b   1.000
_cell.length_c   1.000
_cell.angle_alpha   90.00
_cell.angle_beta   90.00
_cell.angle_gamma   90.00
#
_symmetry.space_group_name_H-M   'P 1'
#
loop_
_entity.id
_entity.type
_entity.pdbx_description
1 polymer ?
#
loop_
_entity_poly.entity_id
_entity_poly.type
_entity_poly.pdbx_seq_one_letter_code
_entity_poly.pdbx_strand_id
1 'polypeptide(L)'
;MDRRNKGISRRSVLFAAGATVALTALTQPTQARSLTRSAGAYCVGVEECAKRADLAEQAIVRRHVRTLWGQSGLRLGTLVWPSSLLDQSLLKWCYWWQAHLLDCAVDAAYRARTPERVERVIALANGIRARNLTGWTNRYYDDMAWLALALERADRLLGIRFGDAVEDLKSALVDGWNPAVGAVPWRINADYYNTPAIGPTAIALARLGELPRAEQLADFLHTRLRDADSDLILDGLYEPGGRVDRTVLTYCQGVVIGLEAELAVRTGESVHHDRAAALVAAAGDRLAHTGVIAASGADDSGLFMGILARYLAEAALSLRDTTAARIVHASARAAWENRAEVHGLPLFGMDWSRPVTIPDGTKVLAQLTHSPPPPAENLSPDLSVQLSGWLLLEADYRLTAAGL
;
A
#
# COMPACT_ATOMS: atom_id res chain seq x y z
N MET A 1 22.06 37.05 -4.38
CA MET A 1 23.09 36.27 -3.66
C MET A 1 22.87 34.81 -3.98
N ASP A 2 23.86 34.12 -4.54
CA ASP A 2 23.75 32.72 -5.00
C ASP A 2 24.53 31.80 -4.04
N ARG A 3 23.90 30.70 -3.59
CA ARG A 3 24.54 29.58 -2.87
C ARG A 3 23.91 28.25 -3.27
N ARG A 4 24.19 27.84 -4.52
CA ARG A 4 24.23 26.42 -4.89
C ARG A 4 25.13 25.65 -3.90
N ASN A 5 24.76 24.41 -3.59
CA ASN A 5 25.74 23.43 -3.14
C ASN A 5 25.39 22.03 -3.69
N LYS A 6 25.99 21.67 -4.84
CA LYS A 6 25.98 20.30 -5.36
C LYS A 6 27.24 19.59 -4.85
N GLY A 7 27.10 18.39 -4.31
CA GLY A 7 28.23 17.62 -3.76
C GLY A 7 28.09 16.12 -3.98
N ILE A 8 28.45 15.64 -5.18
CA ILE A 8 28.50 14.21 -5.50
C ILE A 8 29.91 13.67 -5.26
N SER A 9 29.99 12.56 -4.52
CA SER A 9 31.01 11.48 -4.51
C SER A 9 32.49 11.78 -4.86
N ARG A 10 33.41 11.29 -4.00
CA ARG A 10 34.66 10.64 -4.43
C ARG A 10 35.23 9.69 -3.37
N ARG A 11 35.98 8.68 -3.82
CA ARG A 11 36.66 7.63 -3.02
C ARG A 11 38.16 7.92 -2.84
N SER A 12 38.80 7.11 -1.98
CA SER A 12 40.16 6.51 -2.15
C SER A 12 41.38 7.13 -1.44
N VAL A 13 41.89 6.40 -0.43
CA VAL A 13 43.31 6.17 -0.05
C VAL A 13 43.30 4.76 0.61
N LEU A 14 43.90 3.67 0.10
CA LEU A 14 45.33 3.23 0.13
C LEU A 14 45.92 3.23 1.57
N PHE A 15 46.65 2.24 2.09
CA PHE A 15 47.27 0.97 1.62
C PHE A 15 47.60 0.10 2.89
N ALA A 16 48.07 -1.16 2.93
CA ALA A 16 48.37 -2.27 1.99
C ALA A 16 48.56 -3.62 2.76
N ALA A 17 48.72 -4.74 2.02
CA ALA A 17 49.35 -6.03 2.39
C ALA A 17 48.66 -6.99 3.43
N GLY A 18 48.60 -8.29 3.08
CA GLY A 18 48.09 -9.37 3.96
C GLY A 18 47.84 -10.71 3.24
N ALA A 19 48.89 -11.52 3.06
CA ALA A 19 48.99 -12.82 2.37
C ALA A 19 47.73 -13.69 2.12
N THR A 20 47.63 -14.26 0.91
CA THR A 20 46.71 -15.35 0.54
C THR A 20 47.22 -16.73 1.00
N VAL A 21 46.29 -17.58 1.45
CA VAL A 21 46.43 -19.05 1.42
C VAL A 21 45.18 -19.63 0.76
N ALA A 22 45.35 -20.50 -0.24
CA ALA A 22 44.26 -21.20 -0.89
C ALA A 22 44.19 -22.66 -0.41
N LEU A 23 43.01 -23.13 -0.03
CA LEU A 23 42.70 -24.56 0.06
C LEU A 23 41.50 -24.87 -0.82
N THR A 24 41.73 -25.70 -1.84
CA THR A 24 40.69 -26.33 -2.65
C THR A 24 40.13 -27.55 -1.93
N ALA A 25 38.81 -27.63 -1.78
CA ALA A 25 38.11 -28.87 -1.43
C ALA A 25 37.02 -29.12 -2.49
N LEU A 26 37.11 -30.26 -3.17
CA LEU A 26 36.15 -30.66 -4.20
C LEU A 26 34.98 -31.43 -3.56
N THR A 27 33.76 -30.95 -3.74
CA THR A 27 32.53 -31.72 -3.51
C THR A 27 31.66 -31.67 -4.75
N GLN A 28 31.08 -32.80 -5.13
CA GLN A 28 30.25 -32.92 -6.33
C GLN A 28 28.85 -32.35 -6.05
N PRO A 29 28.24 -31.57 -6.97
CA PRO A 29 26.87 -31.12 -6.82
C PRO A 29 25.90 -32.29 -7.05
N THR A 30 25.16 -32.66 -6.01
CA THR A 30 24.03 -33.59 -6.12
C THR A 30 23.01 -33.05 -7.14
N GLN A 31 22.55 -33.89 -8.06
CA GLN A 31 21.64 -33.46 -9.14
C GLN A 31 20.30 -32.94 -8.60
N ALA A 32 20.15 -31.62 -8.56
CA ALA A 32 18.85 -30.99 -8.41
C ALA A 32 17.99 -31.28 -9.65
N ARG A 33 16.98 -32.14 -9.50
CA ARG A 33 15.97 -32.37 -10.55
C ARG A 33 15.18 -31.08 -10.76
N SER A 34 15.48 -30.37 -11.84
CA SER A 34 14.64 -29.27 -12.32
C SER A 34 13.26 -29.82 -12.69
N LEU A 35 12.25 -29.51 -11.89
CA LEU A 35 10.86 -29.75 -12.25
C LEU A 35 10.42 -28.63 -13.20
N THR A 36 10.48 -28.92 -14.51
CA THR A 36 10.00 -28.01 -15.56
C THR A 36 8.50 -27.80 -15.43
N ARG A 37 8.09 -26.82 -14.62
CA ARG A 37 6.68 -26.57 -14.31
C ARG A 37 6.01 -25.91 -15.51
N SER A 38 5.11 -26.65 -16.17
CA SER A 38 4.36 -26.17 -17.32
C SER A 38 3.58 -24.89 -16.98
N ALA A 39 3.60 -23.92 -17.89
CA ALA A 39 2.90 -22.64 -17.75
C ALA A 39 1.39 -22.80 -18.01
N GLY A 40 0.71 -23.51 -17.13
CA GLY A 40 -0.75 -23.46 -17.03
C GLY A 40 -1.22 -22.11 -16.48
N ALA A 41 -2.48 -21.76 -16.73
CA ALA A 41 -3.13 -20.61 -16.12
C ALA A 41 -3.09 -20.70 -14.58
N TYR A 42 -3.12 -19.54 -13.91
CA TYR A 42 -3.13 -19.44 -12.44
C TYR A 42 -4.52 -19.79 -11.87
N CYS A 43 -5.00 -21.01 -12.13
CA CYS A 43 -6.24 -21.54 -11.57
C CYS A 43 -6.03 -22.00 -10.13
N VAL A 44 -5.67 -21.06 -9.25
CA VAL A 44 -5.78 -21.25 -7.81
C VAL A 44 -7.27 -21.14 -7.46
N GLY A 45 -7.83 -22.18 -6.85
CA GLY A 45 -9.25 -22.18 -6.49
C GLY A 45 -9.57 -21.14 -5.43
N VAL A 46 -10.82 -20.63 -5.44
CA VAL A 46 -11.33 -19.60 -4.51
C VAL A 46 -10.98 -19.91 -3.05
N GLU A 47 -11.08 -21.18 -2.64
CA GLU A 47 -10.74 -21.65 -1.28
C GLU A 47 -9.26 -21.43 -0.90
N GLU A 48 -8.33 -21.65 -1.83
CA GLU A 48 -6.89 -21.47 -1.60
C GLU A 48 -6.51 -19.98 -1.64
N CYS A 49 -7.13 -19.16 -2.51
CA CYS A 49 -6.99 -17.69 -2.42
C CYS A 49 -7.53 -17.15 -1.07
N ALA A 50 -8.72 -17.61 -0.63
CA ALA A 50 -9.30 -17.23 0.66
C ALA A 50 -8.37 -17.61 1.83
N LYS A 51 -7.83 -18.83 1.81
CA LYS A 51 -6.87 -19.34 2.81
C LYS A 51 -5.56 -18.55 2.84
N ARG A 52 -5.08 -18.03 1.71
CA ARG A 52 -3.90 -17.14 1.66
C ARG A 52 -4.18 -15.81 2.35
N ALA A 53 -5.33 -15.22 2.07
CA ALA A 53 -5.80 -14.00 2.73
C ALA A 53 -6.01 -14.23 4.25
N ASP A 54 -6.59 -15.37 4.66
CA ASP A 54 -6.71 -15.76 6.08
C ASP A 54 -5.33 -15.91 6.77
N LEU A 55 -4.33 -16.45 6.09
CA LEU A 55 -2.98 -16.59 6.63
C LEU A 55 -2.25 -15.24 6.72
N ALA A 56 -2.51 -14.30 5.80
CA ALA A 56 -2.00 -12.92 5.88
C ALA A 56 -2.64 -12.15 7.05
N GLU A 57 -3.97 -12.22 7.20
CA GLU A 57 -4.69 -11.68 8.36
C GLU A 57 -4.12 -12.24 9.66
N GLN A 58 -4.02 -13.57 9.79
CA GLN A 58 -3.50 -14.23 10.99
C GLN A 58 -2.06 -13.80 11.31
N ALA A 59 -1.21 -13.64 10.30
CA ALA A 59 0.14 -13.13 10.47
C ALA A 59 0.12 -11.72 11.08
N ILE A 60 -0.63 -10.79 10.48
CA ILE A 60 -0.62 -9.36 10.86
C ILE A 60 -1.32 -9.13 12.19
N VAL A 61 -2.47 -9.78 12.42
CA VAL A 61 -3.21 -9.70 13.68
C VAL A 61 -2.39 -10.24 14.84
N ARG A 62 -1.70 -11.39 14.67
CA ARG A 62 -0.83 -11.95 15.72
C ARG A 62 0.42 -11.10 15.95
N ARG A 63 1.07 -10.65 14.87
CA ARG A 63 2.38 -9.99 14.94
C ARG A 63 2.30 -8.53 15.36
N HIS A 64 1.35 -7.75 14.83
CA HIS A 64 1.30 -6.30 15.02
C HIS A 64 0.15 -5.80 15.91
N VAL A 65 -1.04 -6.42 15.87
CA VAL A 65 -2.20 -5.86 16.57
C VAL A 65 -2.05 -6.04 18.10
N ARG A 66 -2.24 -4.95 18.83
CA ARG A 66 -2.17 -4.86 20.31
C ARG A 66 -3.35 -4.04 20.85
N THR A 67 -3.64 -4.19 22.14
CA THR A 67 -4.60 -3.35 22.86
C THR A 67 -3.98 -2.00 23.20
N LEU A 68 -4.71 -0.91 22.92
CA LEU A 68 -4.31 0.44 23.30
C LEU A 68 -4.64 0.66 24.78
N TRP A 69 -3.63 1.04 25.56
CA TRP A 69 -3.73 1.30 27.01
C TRP A 69 -4.40 0.15 27.81
N GLY A 70 -4.21 -1.10 27.35
CA GLY A 70 -4.78 -2.30 27.97
C GLY A 70 -6.26 -2.55 27.70
N GLN A 71 -6.97 -1.65 27.01
CA GLN A 71 -8.41 -1.79 26.76
C GLN A 71 -8.68 -2.73 25.59
N SER A 72 -9.49 -3.78 25.79
CA SER A 72 -9.76 -4.80 24.76
C SER A 72 -10.50 -4.28 23.52
N GLY A 73 -11.34 -3.25 23.71
CA GLY A 73 -12.11 -2.55 22.68
C GLY A 73 -11.39 -1.39 21.99
N LEU A 74 -10.12 -1.12 22.32
CA LEU A 74 -9.25 -0.19 21.60
C LEU A 74 -8.04 -0.98 21.10
N ARG A 75 -7.82 -1.07 19.78
CA ARG A 75 -6.70 -1.82 19.20
C ARG A 75 -5.98 -1.01 18.14
N LEU A 76 -4.68 -1.24 17.99
CA LEU A 76 -3.82 -0.65 16.96
C LEU A 76 -2.71 -1.64 16.57
N GLY A 77 -2.14 -1.48 15.37
CA GLY A 77 -0.96 -2.22 14.91
C GLY A 77 0.35 -1.52 15.27
N THR A 78 1.28 -2.25 15.88
CA THR A 78 2.67 -1.78 16.06
C THR A 78 3.36 -1.64 14.71
N LEU A 79 4.17 -0.59 14.55
CA LEU A 79 4.78 -0.22 13.27
C LEU A 79 5.75 -1.29 12.72
N VAL A 80 6.36 -2.09 13.59
CA VAL A 80 7.31 -3.15 13.22
C VAL A 80 7.01 -4.45 13.96
N TRP A 81 7.49 -5.58 13.44
CA TRP A 81 7.57 -6.86 14.13
C TRP A 81 8.91 -7.58 13.86
N PRO A 82 9.62 -8.11 14.88
CA PRO A 82 9.27 -8.11 16.31
C PRO A 82 9.26 -6.72 16.96
N SER A 83 8.16 -6.42 17.68
CA SER A 83 7.93 -5.14 18.34
C SER A 83 8.60 -5.08 19.72
N SER A 84 9.40 -4.05 20.01
CA SER A 84 9.93 -3.85 21.37
C SER A 84 8.81 -3.47 22.35
N LEU A 85 9.09 -3.44 23.66
CA LEU A 85 8.14 -2.95 24.65
C LEU A 85 7.79 -1.46 24.42
N LEU A 86 8.71 -0.67 23.86
CA LEU A 86 8.46 0.73 23.50
C LEU A 86 7.50 0.83 22.32
N ASP A 87 7.62 -0.04 21.30
CA ASP A 87 6.70 -0.05 20.16
C ASP A 87 5.30 -0.52 20.57
N GLN A 88 5.24 -1.51 21.47
CA GLN A 88 3.98 -2.02 22.04
C GLN A 88 3.27 -1.01 22.96
N SER A 89 3.98 0.02 23.46
CA SER A 89 3.35 1.13 24.19
C SER A 89 2.55 2.09 23.29
N LEU A 90 2.71 1.99 21.96
CA LEU A 90 2.04 2.83 20.96
C LEU A 90 2.32 4.35 21.13
N LEU A 91 3.41 4.71 21.82
CA LEU A 91 3.94 6.08 21.87
C LEU A 91 4.32 6.58 20.47
N LYS A 92 4.91 5.72 19.65
CA LYS A 92 4.99 5.90 18.19
C LYS A 92 3.83 5.17 17.51
N TRP A 93 3.18 5.85 16.58
CA TRP A 93 2.14 5.32 15.71
C TRP A 93 2.12 6.12 14.40
N CYS A 94 1.46 5.61 13.36
CA CYS A 94 1.36 6.25 12.05
C CYS A 94 -0.09 6.12 11.56
N TYR A 95 -0.78 7.24 11.38
CA TYR A 95 -2.24 7.31 11.24
C TYR A 95 -2.73 6.55 9.99
N TRP A 96 -2.26 6.88 8.78
CA TRP A 96 -2.68 6.17 7.56
C TRP A 96 -2.34 4.67 7.55
N TRP A 97 -1.27 4.22 8.21
CA TRP A 97 -1.00 2.78 8.38
C TRP A 97 -2.09 2.08 9.20
N GLN A 98 -2.70 2.78 10.16
CA GLN A 98 -3.86 2.24 10.90
C GLN A 98 -5.14 2.30 10.05
N ALA A 99 -5.31 3.33 9.22
CA ALA A 99 -6.42 3.39 8.27
C ALA A 99 -6.37 2.20 7.29
N HIS A 100 -5.21 1.86 6.73
CA HIS A 100 -5.06 0.66 5.89
C HIS A 100 -5.19 -0.65 6.67
N LEU A 101 -4.77 -0.71 7.94
CA LEU A 101 -5.01 -1.87 8.81
C LEU A 101 -6.51 -2.10 9.08
N LEU A 102 -7.27 -1.01 9.26
CA LEU A 102 -8.73 -1.05 9.34
C LEU A 102 -9.35 -1.48 7.99
N ASP A 103 -8.86 -0.93 6.88
CA ASP A 103 -9.31 -1.22 5.52
C ASP A 103 -9.10 -2.70 5.13
N CYS A 104 -7.98 -3.31 5.54
CA CYS A 104 -7.74 -4.76 5.41
C CYS A 104 -8.63 -5.60 6.34
N ALA A 105 -8.88 -5.13 7.57
CA ALA A 105 -9.81 -5.79 8.47
C ALA A 105 -11.25 -5.76 7.94
N VAL A 106 -11.63 -4.71 7.20
CA VAL A 106 -12.91 -4.61 6.48
C VAL A 106 -12.97 -5.60 5.31
N ASP A 107 -11.90 -5.76 4.51
CA ASP A 107 -11.85 -6.82 3.47
C ASP A 107 -12.08 -8.21 4.06
N ALA A 108 -11.31 -8.61 5.07
CA ALA A 108 -11.45 -9.94 5.69
C ALA A 108 -12.82 -10.16 6.34
N ALA A 109 -13.38 -9.13 6.97
CA ALA A 109 -14.73 -9.16 7.55
C ALA A 109 -15.85 -9.24 6.50
N TYR A 110 -15.61 -8.70 5.30
CA TYR A 110 -16.54 -8.78 4.16
C TYR A 110 -16.44 -10.15 3.46
N ARG A 111 -15.21 -10.63 3.23
CA ARG A 111 -14.91 -11.94 2.65
C ARG A 111 -15.50 -13.09 3.46
N ALA A 112 -15.38 -13.06 4.78
CA ALA A 112 -16.05 -14.02 5.66
C ALA A 112 -16.30 -13.40 7.05
N ARG A 113 -17.55 -13.04 7.31
CA ARG A 113 -17.98 -12.31 8.51
C ARG A 113 -18.02 -13.21 9.75
N THR A 114 -17.13 -12.97 10.70
CA THR A 114 -17.13 -13.60 12.04
C THR A 114 -17.23 -12.53 13.14
N PRO A 115 -17.68 -12.87 14.37
CA PRO A 115 -17.73 -11.92 15.49
C PRO A 115 -16.37 -11.26 15.75
N GLU A 116 -15.29 -12.04 15.74
CA GLU A 116 -13.93 -11.58 16.05
C GLU A 116 -13.40 -10.60 15.00
N ARG A 117 -13.84 -10.73 13.73
CA ARG A 117 -13.52 -9.80 12.64
C ARG A 117 -14.30 -8.50 12.77
N VAL A 118 -15.61 -8.57 13.06
CA VAL A 118 -16.47 -7.40 13.33
C VAL A 118 -15.95 -6.62 14.54
N GLU A 119 -15.64 -7.30 15.65
CA GLU A 119 -15.01 -6.70 16.83
C GLU A 119 -13.67 -6.04 16.50
N ARG A 120 -12.87 -6.63 15.61
CA ARG A 120 -11.57 -6.06 15.23
C ARG A 120 -11.72 -4.77 14.42
N VAL A 121 -12.65 -4.71 13.47
CA VAL A 121 -12.98 -3.48 12.73
C VAL A 121 -13.40 -2.37 13.70
N ILE A 122 -14.31 -2.69 14.63
CA ILE A 122 -14.77 -1.74 15.66
C ILE A 122 -13.62 -1.27 16.56
N ALA A 123 -12.81 -2.21 17.08
CA ALA A 123 -11.73 -1.90 18.01
C ALA A 123 -10.57 -1.13 17.36
N LEU A 124 -10.29 -1.36 16.06
CA LEU A 124 -9.30 -0.60 15.30
C LEU A 124 -9.75 0.85 15.09
N ALA A 125 -10.98 1.07 14.60
CA ALA A 125 -11.52 2.41 14.40
C ALA A 125 -11.60 3.21 15.72
N ASN A 126 -12.09 2.60 16.81
CA ASN A 126 -12.09 3.22 18.13
C ASN A 126 -10.67 3.50 18.65
N GLY A 127 -9.72 2.60 18.40
CA GLY A 127 -8.31 2.78 18.74
C GLY A 127 -7.67 3.96 18.01
N ILE A 128 -7.98 4.15 16.72
CA ILE A 128 -7.52 5.30 15.93
C ILE A 128 -8.05 6.61 16.52
N ARG A 129 -9.37 6.71 16.73
CA ARG A 129 -10.03 7.89 17.30
C ARG A 129 -9.45 8.26 18.67
N ALA A 130 -9.30 7.27 19.55
CA ALA A 130 -8.77 7.46 20.90
C ALA A 130 -7.29 7.89 20.89
N ARG A 131 -6.48 7.32 19.99
CA ARG A 131 -5.03 7.60 19.91
C ARG A 131 -4.69 8.93 19.25
N ASN A 132 -5.55 9.41 18.35
CA ASN A 132 -5.37 10.67 17.62
C ASN A 132 -5.60 11.92 18.49
N LEU A 133 -6.39 11.79 19.57
CA LEU A 133 -6.79 12.85 20.52
C LEU A 133 -7.67 13.96 19.93
N THR A 134 -7.47 14.38 18.68
CA THR A 134 -8.32 15.33 17.95
C THR A 134 -9.59 14.69 17.36
N GLY A 135 -10.01 13.52 17.86
CA GLY A 135 -11.10 12.74 17.28
C GLY A 135 -10.70 12.12 15.95
N TRP A 136 -11.50 12.31 14.91
CA TRP A 136 -11.25 11.73 13.60
C TRP A 136 -10.27 12.55 12.75
N THR A 137 -10.30 13.88 12.84
CA THR A 137 -9.52 14.76 11.95
C THR A 137 -8.04 14.87 12.36
N ASN A 138 -7.17 15.09 11.37
CA ASN A 138 -5.73 15.37 11.53
C ASN A 138 -5.33 16.55 10.63
N ARG A 139 -4.05 16.94 10.61
CA ARG A 139 -3.52 18.04 9.79
C ARG A 139 -3.18 17.65 8.35
N TYR A 140 -3.28 16.36 8.03
CA TYR A 140 -2.84 15.73 6.80
C TYR A 140 -4.08 15.24 6.05
N TYR A 141 -4.25 15.66 4.78
CA TYR A 141 -5.46 15.40 4.01
C TYR A 141 -5.47 14.01 3.40
N ASP A 142 -4.29 13.49 3.06
CA ASP A 142 -4.05 12.08 2.74
C ASP A 142 -4.44 11.16 3.91
N ASP A 143 -3.89 11.39 5.12
CA ASP A 143 -4.30 10.67 6.36
C ASP A 143 -5.83 10.60 6.50
N MET A 144 -6.49 11.77 6.48
CA MET A 144 -7.95 11.87 6.69
C MET A 144 -8.74 11.16 5.60
N ALA A 145 -8.34 11.28 4.33
CA ALA A 145 -9.01 10.62 3.21
C ALA A 145 -8.87 9.09 3.28
N TRP A 146 -7.70 8.58 3.68
CA TRP A 146 -7.52 7.13 3.89
C TRP A 146 -8.43 6.59 4.98
N LEU A 147 -8.63 7.31 6.10
CA LEU A 147 -9.58 6.88 7.12
C LEU A 147 -11.04 7.04 6.66
N ALA A 148 -11.37 8.11 5.92
CA ALA A 148 -12.70 8.32 5.38
C ALA A 148 -13.13 7.13 4.49
N LEU A 149 -12.23 6.67 3.61
CA LEU A 149 -12.43 5.49 2.78
C LEU A 149 -12.60 4.20 3.60
N ALA A 150 -11.77 3.98 4.62
CA ALA A 150 -11.87 2.78 5.45
C ALA A 150 -13.18 2.73 6.27
N LEU A 151 -13.65 3.87 6.78
CA LEU A 151 -14.91 3.99 7.53
C LEU A 151 -16.15 3.93 6.62
N GLU A 152 -16.10 4.56 5.44
CA GLU A 152 -17.12 4.46 4.39
C GLU A 152 -17.34 2.99 3.99
N ARG A 153 -16.25 2.24 3.78
CA ARG A 153 -16.32 0.80 3.49
C ARG A 153 -16.86 -0.01 4.67
N ALA A 154 -16.52 0.35 5.92
CA ALA A 154 -17.04 -0.33 7.10
C ALA A 154 -18.58 -0.19 7.21
N ASP A 155 -19.15 0.97 6.86
CA ASP A 155 -20.59 1.09 6.75
C ASP A 155 -21.14 0.34 5.53
N ARG A 156 -20.73 0.69 4.31
CA ARG A 156 -21.32 0.14 3.08
C ARG A 156 -21.20 -1.39 2.95
N LEU A 157 -20.09 -1.98 3.40
CA LEU A 157 -19.84 -3.42 3.25
C LEU A 157 -20.27 -4.24 4.48
N LEU A 158 -20.30 -3.65 5.67
CA LEU A 158 -20.52 -4.38 6.92
C LEU A 158 -21.67 -3.86 7.79
N GLY A 159 -22.23 -2.69 7.51
CA GLY A 159 -23.22 -2.01 8.35
C GLY A 159 -22.65 -1.47 9.67
N ILE A 160 -21.33 -1.21 9.72
CA ILE A 160 -20.63 -0.78 10.95
C ILE A 160 -20.39 0.74 10.88
N ARG A 161 -21.24 1.50 11.58
CA ARG A 161 -21.16 2.97 11.69
C ARG A 161 -20.46 3.42 12.96
N PHE A 162 -19.85 4.60 12.93
CA PHE A 162 -19.02 5.15 14.01
C PHE A 162 -19.51 6.52 14.51
N GLY A 163 -20.84 6.73 14.48
CA GLY A 163 -21.43 8.06 14.53
C GLY A 163 -21.13 8.83 13.24
N ASP A 164 -21.08 10.15 13.33
CA ASP A 164 -20.90 11.10 12.23
C ASP A 164 -19.45 11.15 11.68
N ALA A 165 -18.71 10.04 11.80
CA ALA A 165 -17.27 9.97 11.55
C ALA A 165 -16.90 10.17 10.07
N VAL A 166 -17.78 9.76 9.16
CA VAL A 166 -17.58 9.92 7.71
C VAL A 166 -17.94 11.34 7.29
N GLU A 167 -18.93 11.93 7.95
CA GLU A 167 -19.41 13.30 7.78
C GLU A 167 -18.40 14.33 8.32
N ASP A 168 -17.81 14.09 9.49
CA ASP A 168 -16.69 14.85 10.07
C ASP A 168 -15.51 14.92 9.09
N LEU A 169 -15.09 13.76 8.55
CA LEU A 169 -13.97 13.66 7.62
C LEU A 169 -14.33 14.28 6.26
N LYS A 170 -15.53 14.01 5.71
CA LYS A 170 -16.02 14.64 4.46
C LYS A 170 -15.96 16.16 4.56
N SER A 171 -16.46 16.71 5.67
CA SER A 171 -16.45 18.17 5.91
C SER A 171 -15.03 18.70 5.95
N ALA A 172 -14.12 18.07 6.70
CA ALA A 172 -12.71 18.47 6.75
C ALA A 172 -11.99 18.41 5.38
N LEU A 173 -12.32 17.43 4.54
CA LEU A 173 -11.79 17.32 3.17
C LEU A 173 -12.35 18.41 2.23
N VAL A 174 -13.63 18.76 2.35
CA VAL A 174 -14.27 19.84 1.57
C VAL A 174 -13.75 21.21 2.00
N ASP A 175 -13.65 21.47 3.30
CA ASP A 175 -13.15 22.72 3.88
C ASP A 175 -11.64 22.92 3.60
N GLY A 176 -10.90 21.83 3.37
CA GLY A 176 -9.49 21.85 2.96
C GLY A 176 -9.24 22.26 1.51
N TRP A 177 -10.28 22.46 0.71
CA TRP A 177 -10.17 22.83 -0.70
C TRP A 177 -9.62 24.24 -0.89
N ASN A 178 -8.54 24.39 -1.68
CA ASN A 178 -8.10 25.71 -2.12
C ASN A 178 -8.79 26.08 -3.46
N PRO A 179 -9.76 27.03 -3.48
CA PRO A 179 -10.47 27.41 -4.70
C PRO A 179 -9.59 28.13 -5.73
N ALA A 180 -8.43 28.67 -5.34
CA ALA A 180 -7.47 29.30 -6.26
C ALA A 180 -6.55 28.30 -6.98
N VAL A 181 -6.44 27.06 -6.46
CA VAL A 181 -5.65 25.97 -7.06
C VAL A 181 -6.55 24.90 -7.69
N GLY A 182 -7.78 24.71 -7.18
CA GLY A 182 -8.71 23.68 -7.65
C GLY A 182 -8.42 22.29 -7.06
N ALA A 183 -7.78 22.23 -5.89
CA ALA A 183 -7.42 20.98 -5.23
C ALA A 183 -7.26 21.14 -3.70
N VAL A 184 -7.17 20.01 -2.99
CA VAL A 184 -6.70 19.96 -1.59
C VAL A 184 -5.16 19.90 -1.56
N PRO A 185 -4.48 20.62 -0.65
CA PRO A 185 -3.05 20.46 -0.44
C PRO A 185 -2.75 19.15 0.30
N TRP A 186 -1.48 18.77 0.41
CA TRP A 186 -1.05 17.61 1.19
C TRP A 186 -1.47 17.70 2.67
N ARG A 187 -1.32 18.89 3.25
CA ARG A 187 -1.59 19.18 4.67
C ARG A 187 -2.05 20.63 4.87
N ILE A 188 -2.66 20.90 6.02
CA ILE A 188 -3.09 22.25 6.41
C ILE A 188 -1.92 23.24 6.31
N ASN A 189 -2.15 24.36 5.62
CA ASN A 189 -1.18 25.44 5.36
C ASN A 189 0.09 24.99 4.58
N ALA A 190 -0.03 24.02 3.67
CA ALA A 190 1.02 23.71 2.69
C ALA A 190 0.76 24.33 1.31
N ASP A 191 1.87 24.60 0.62
CA ASP A 191 1.97 24.97 -0.79
C ASP A 191 2.08 23.76 -1.73
N TYR A 192 2.23 22.54 -1.17
CA TYR A 192 2.33 21.29 -1.93
C TYR A 192 0.97 20.60 -2.11
N TYR A 193 0.64 20.24 -3.35
CA TYR A 193 -0.59 19.59 -3.78
C TYR A 193 -0.24 18.27 -4.45
N ASN A 194 -0.60 17.14 -3.83
CA ASN A 194 -0.10 15.83 -4.22
C ASN A 194 -1.22 14.79 -4.44
N THR A 195 -1.00 13.92 -5.41
CA THR A 195 -1.85 12.77 -5.76
C THR A 195 -2.26 11.92 -4.55
N PRO A 196 -1.37 11.65 -3.56
CA PRO A 196 -1.75 10.95 -2.32
C PRO A 196 -2.82 11.63 -1.46
N ALA A 197 -2.96 12.96 -1.49
CA ALA A 197 -4.05 13.65 -0.81
C ALA A 197 -5.27 13.81 -1.73
N ILE A 198 -5.02 14.18 -2.99
CA ILE A 198 -6.06 14.52 -3.97
C ILE A 198 -6.86 13.29 -4.40
N GLY A 199 -6.20 12.19 -4.78
CA GLY A 199 -6.85 10.98 -5.29
C GLY A 199 -7.80 10.34 -4.26
N PRO A 200 -7.33 9.99 -3.05
CA PRO A 200 -8.18 9.46 -1.99
C PRO A 200 -9.33 10.39 -1.60
N THR A 201 -9.09 11.72 -1.59
CA THR A 201 -10.14 12.72 -1.36
C THR A 201 -11.20 12.65 -2.45
N ALA A 202 -10.80 12.60 -3.71
CA ALA A 202 -11.72 12.50 -4.85
C ALA A 202 -12.54 11.20 -4.83
N ILE A 203 -11.92 10.06 -4.49
CA ILE A 203 -12.62 8.77 -4.31
C ILE A 203 -13.67 8.90 -3.19
N ALA A 204 -13.30 9.47 -2.04
CA ALA A 204 -14.24 9.66 -0.92
C ALA A 204 -15.40 10.57 -1.31
N LEU A 205 -15.12 11.68 -2.01
CA LEU A 205 -16.14 12.60 -2.53
C LEU A 205 -17.08 11.93 -3.54
N ALA A 206 -16.55 11.16 -4.50
CA ALA A 206 -17.35 10.41 -5.47
C ALA A 206 -18.27 9.39 -4.78
N ARG A 207 -17.76 8.69 -3.75
CA ARG A 207 -18.54 7.75 -2.95
C ARG A 207 -19.65 8.42 -2.15
N LEU A 208 -19.38 9.61 -1.61
CA LEU A 208 -20.28 10.40 -0.76
C LEU A 208 -21.11 11.43 -1.53
N GLY A 209 -21.29 11.23 -2.85
CA GLY A 209 -22.24 11.94 -3.71
C GLY A 209 -21.76 13.27 -4.31
N GLU A 210 -20.55 13.73 -3.98
CA GLU A 210 -19.99 15.01 -4.44
C GLU A 210 -19.33 14.89 -5.84
N LEU A 211 -20.04 14.28 -6.80
CA LEU A 211 -19.50 13.95 -8.13
C LEU A 211 -18.83 15.16 -8.82
N PRO A 212 -19.44 16.37 -8.87
CA PRO A 212 -18.81 17.53 -9.52
C PRO A 212 -17.50 17.98 -8.89
N ARG A 213 -17.23 17.61 -7.63
CA ARG A 213 -15.96 17.91 -6.95
C ARG A 213 -14.93 16.80 -7.18
N ALA A 214 -15.36 15.54 -7.28
CA ALA A 214 -14.50 14.43 -7.63
C ALA A 214 -14.02 14.51 -9.09
N GLU A 215 -14.90 14.90 -10.02
CA GLU A 215 -14.59 15.20 -11.42
C GLU A 215 -13.53 16.30 -11.55
N GLN A 216 -13.69 17.42 -10.83
CA GLN A 216 -12.69 18.50 -10.79
C GLN A 216 -11.31 18.02 -10.32
N LEU A 217 -11.24 17.06 -9.38
CA LEU A 217 -9.98 16.47 -8.94
C LEU A 217 -9.41 15.48 -9.95
N ALA A 218 -10.24 14.67 -10.61
CA ALA A 218 -9.80 13.80 -11.69
C ALA A 218 -9.17 14.62 -12.83
N ASP A 219 -9.80 15.72 -13.22
CA ASP A 219 -9.26 16.67 -14.20
C ASP A 219 -8.01 17.40 -13.71
N PHE A 220 -7.92 17.78 -12.43
CA PHE A 220 -6.68 18.33 -11.86
C PHE A 220 -5.53 17.32 -12.00
N LEU A 221 -5.74 16.06 -11.59
CA LEU A 221 -4.72 15.01 -11.70
C LEU A 221 -4.34 14.77 -13.16
N HIS A 222 -5.32 14.64 -14.06
CA HIS A 222 -5.12 14.37 -15.48
C HIS A 222 -4.40 15.52 -16.22
N THR A 223 -4.69 16.79 -15.88
CA THR A 223 -4.15 17.96 -16.59
C THR A 223 -2.91 18.56 -15.95
N ARG A 224 -2.66 18.30 -14.65
CA ARG A 224 -1.54 18.90 -13.90
C ARG A 224 -0.48 17.90 -13.44
N LEU A 225 -0.82 16.62 -13.25
CA LEU A 225 0.09 15.60 -12.68
C LEU A 225 0.28 14.35 -13.56
N ARG A 226 -0.46 14.15 -14.66
CA ARG A 226 -0.08 13.18 -15.70
C ARG A 226 1.21 13.61 -16.39
N ASP A 227 2.16 12.70 -16.47
CA ASP A 227 3.40 12.88 -17.21
C ASP A 227 3.24 12.49 -18.69
N ALA A 228 3.65 13.39 -19.60
CA ALA A 228 3.47 13.19 -21.04
C ALA A 228 4.46 12.19 -21.69
N ASP A 229 5.56 11.82 -21.01
CA ASP A 229 6.57 10.87 -21.53
C ASP A 229 6.29 9.41 -21.10
N SER A 230 5.53 9.23 -20.02
CA SER A 230 5.26 7.93 -19.38
C SER A 230 3.79 7.56 -19.21
N ASP A 231 2.88 8.52 -19.37
CA ASP A 231 1.44 8.42 -19.07
C ASP A 231 1.09 8.07 -17.61
N LEU A 232 2.09 8.09 -16.73
CA LEU A 232 1.93 7.89 -15.29
C LEU A 232 1.59 9.19 -14.58
N ILE A 233 1.00 9.07 -13.39
CA ILE A 233 0.69 10.18 -12.49
C ILE A 233 1.87 10.42 -11.53
N LEU A 234 2.33 11.65 -11.48
CA LEU A 234 3.41 12.13 -10.63
C LEU A 234 2.93 12.38 -9.20
N ASP A 235 3.85 12.42 -8.22
CA ASP A 235 3.48 12.61 -6.81
C ASP A 235 2.74 13.93 -6.59
N GLY A 236 3.26 15.08 -7.06
CA GLY A 236 2.63 16.36 -6.78
C GLY A 236 3.28 17.57 -7.40
N LEU A 237 2.79 18.75 -7.03
CA LEU A 237 3.32 20.05 -7.47
C LEU A 237 3.18 21.12 -6.38
N TYR A 238 3.97 22.18 -6.50
CA TYR A 238 3.94 23.33 -5.59
C TYR A 238 3.21 24.53 -6.22
N GLU A 239 2.25 25.11 -5.50
CA GLU A 239 1.58 26.36 -5.88
C GLU A 239 1.59 27.41 -4.75
N PRO A 240 1.83 28.70 -5.06
CA PRO A 240 2.00 29.25 -6.40
C PRO A 240 3.39 28.99 -6.99
N GLY A 241 3.44 28.51 -8.23
CA GLY A 241 4.67 28.39 -9.02
C GLY A 241 4.75 27.19 -9.96
N GLY A 242 3.76 26.29 -9.97
CA GLY A 242 3.68 25.15 -10.89
C GLY A 242 4.88 24.17 -10.87
N ARG A 243 5.71 24.17 -9.82
CA ARG A 243 6.89 23.30 -9.76
C ARG A 243 6.47 21.87 -9.43
N VAL A 244 6.43 21.02 -10.45
CA VAL A 244 6.09 19.60 -10.35
C VAL A 244 7.24 18.81 -9.69
N ASP A 245 6.90 17.93 -8.75
CA ASP A 245 7.76 16.82 -8.32
C ASP A 245 7.53 15.66 -9.29
N ARG A 246 8.61 15.15 -9.90
CA ARG A 246 8.55 14.13 -10.96
C ARG A 246 8.75 12.71 -10.43
N THR A 247 8.63 12.51 -9.12
CA THR A 247 8.66 11.18 -8.51
C THR A 247 7.41 10.38 -8.92
N VAL A 248 7.61 9.13 -9.33
CA VAL A 248 6.56 8.18 -9.74
C VAL A 248 6.49 7.11 -8.67
N LEU A 249 5.34 6.97 -8.02
CA LEU A 249 5.10 6.04 -6.92
C LEU A 249 3.90 5.15 -7.25
N THR A 250 3.93 3.88 -6.84
CA THR A 250 2.92 2.89 -7.31
C THR A 250 1.50 3.24 -6.88
N TYR A 251 1.32 3.69 -5.63
CA TYR A 251 0.01 4.10 -5.10
C TYR A 251 -0.59 5.35 -5.77
N CYS A 252 0.22 6.26 -6.31
CA CYS A 252 -0.28 7.41 -7.07
C CYS A 252 -1.05 6.95 -8.32
N GLN A 253 -0.59 5.88 -8.98
CA GLN A 253 -1.31 5.28 -10.10
C GLN A 253 -2.60 4.61 -9.60
N GLY A 254 -2.49 3.88 -8.48
CA GLY A 254 -3.63 3.20 -7.85
C GLY A 254 -4.79 4.14 -7.55
N VAL A 255 -4.55 5.27 -6.88
CA VAL A 255 -5.64 6.20 -6.51
C VAL A 255 -6.30 6.86 -7.72
N VAL A 256 -5.58 7.07 -8.84
CA VAL A 256 -6.19 7.63 -10.04
C VAL A 256 -6.96 6.56 -10.82
N ILE A 257 -6.44 5.33 -10.93
CA ILE A 257 -7.20 4.18 -11.46
C ILE A 257 -8.51 3.99 -10.65
N GLY A 258 -8.43 4.08 -9.31
CA GLY A 258 -9.57 3.97 -8.42
C GLY A 258 -10.59 5.10 -8.54
N LEU A 259 -10.12 6.34 -8.71
CA LEU A 259 -10.96 7.52 -8.93
C LEU A 259 -11.71 7.44 -10.27
N GLU A 260 -10.98 7.22 -11.35
CA GLU A 260 -11.56 7.16 -12.69
C GLU A 260 -12.51 5.94 -12.82
N ALA A 261 -12.24 4.81 -12.13
CA ALA A 261 -13.19 3.70 -12.05
C ALA A 261 -14.48 4.04 -11.27
N GLU A 262 -14.40 4.73 -10.13
CA GLU A 262 -15.59 5.18 -9.39
C GLU A 262 -16.41 6.19 -10.20
N LEU A 263 -15.75 7.14 -10.89
CA LEU A 263 -16.44 8.13 -11.74
C LEU A 263 -17.10 7.47 -12.95
N ALA A 264 -16.42 6.56 -13.66
CA ALA A 264 -16.99 5.82 -14.79
C ALA A 264 -18.27 5.05 -14.40
N VAL A 265 -18.29 4.42 -13.23
CA VAL A 265 -19.47 3.70 -12.71
C VAL A 265 -20.60 4.63 -12.28
N ARG A 266 -20.29 5.84 -11.80
CA ARG A 266 -21.27 6.78 -11.22
C ARG A 266 -21.87 7.77 -12.21
N THR A 267 -21.10 8.16 -13.22
CA THR A 267 -21.50 9.14 -14.26
C THR A 267 -21.92 8.44 -15.55
N GLY A 268 -21.31 7.30 -15.88
CA GLY A 268 -21.45 6.62 -17.17
C GLY A 268 -20.66 7.26 -18.31
N GLU A 269 -19.84 8.29 -18.06
CA GLU A 269 -19.05 8.94 -19.11
C GLU A 269 -17.81 8.12 -19.48
N SER A 270 -17.60 7.88 -20.79
CA SER A 270 -16.51 7.03 -21.27
C SER A 270 -15.13 7.58 -20.97
N VAL A 271 -14.98 8.91 -20.84
CA VAL A 271 -13.69 9.57 -20.58
C VAL A 271 -13.00 9.00 -19.33
N HIS A 272 -13.76 8.68 -18.28
CA HIS A 272 -13.22 8.10 -17.05
C HIS A 272 -12.78 6.64 -17.27
N HIS A 273 -13.58 5.84 -17.98
CA HIS A 273 -13.22 4.48 -18.37
C HIS A 273 -11.92 4.46 -19.21
N ASP A 274 -11.83 5.35 -20.19
CA ASP A 274 -10.71 5.45 -21.13
C ASP A 274 -9.43 5.92 -20.41
N ARG A 275 -9.54 6.86 -19.46
CA ARG A 275 -8.44 7.27 -18.58
C ARG A 275 -7.97 6.14 -17.66
N ALA A 276 -8.90 5.40 -17.05
CA ALA A 276 -8.57 4.27 -16.19
C ALA A 276 -7.81 3.18 -16.98
N ALA A 277 -8.33 2.76 -18.13
CA ALA A 277 -7.71 1.74 -18.98
C ALA A 277 -6.32 2.18 -19.51
N ALA A 278 -6.17 3.45 -19.90
CA ALA A 278 -4.87 3.98 -20.32
C ALA A 278 -3.83 3.95 -19.18
N LEU A 279 -4.23 4.32 -17.96
CA LEU A 279 -3.33 4.31 -16.80
C LEU A 279 -3.03 2.89 -16.30
N VAL A 280 -3.97 1.95 -16.41
CA VAL A 280 -3.72 0.52 -16.17
C VAL A 280 -2.66 -0.01 -17.14
N ALA A 281 -2.75 0.33 -18.43
CA ALA A 281 -1.76 -0.07 -19.43
C ALA A 281 -0.38 0.56 -19.14
N ALA A 282 -0.32 1.86 -18.87
CA ALA A 282 0.92 2.56 -18.53
C ALA A 282 1.58 1.98 -17.26
N ALA A 283 0.81 1.70 -16.21
CA ALA A 283 1.31 1.05 -15.00
C ALA A 283 1.79 -0.39 -15.28
N GLY A 284 1.10 -1.14 -16.13
CA GLY A 284 1.51 -2.49 -16.56
C GLY A 284 2.81 -2.53 -17.36
N ASP A 285 3.06 -1.53 -18.21
CA ASP A 285 4.26 -1.46 -19.06
C ASP A 285 5.47 -0.83 -18.35
N ARG A 286 5.23 0.08 -17.39
CA ARG A 286 6.30 0.88 -16.73
C ARG A 286 6.59 0.47 -15.29
N LEU A 287 5.59 -0.02 -14.54
CA LEU A 287 5.68 -0.34 -13.10
C LEU A 287 5.41 -1.81 -12.78
N ALA A 288 5.35 -2.69 -13.79
CA ALA A 288 5.36 -4.13 -13.59
C ALA A 288 6.54 -4.78 -14.31
N HIS A 289 7.06 -5.87 -13.75
CA HIS A 289 8.10 -6.71 -14.33
C HIS A 289 7.55 -8.13 -14.45
N THR A 290 7.54 -8.65 -15.68
CA THR A 290 6.86 -9.92 -16.05
C THR A 290 5.39 -10.04 -15.59
N GLY A 291 4.72 -8.90 -15.35
CA GLY A 291 3.35 -8.79 -14.85
C GLY A 291 3.22 -8.67 -13.33
N VAL A 292 4.31 -8.80 -12.57
CA VAL A 292 4.36 -8.54 -11.12
C VAL A 292 4.59 -7.05 -10.90
N ILE A 293 3.83 -6.39 -10.03
CA ILE A 293 4.09 -4.99 -9.64
C ILE A 293 5.51 -4.90 -9.08
N ALA A 294 6.31 -3.99 -9.62
CA ALA A 294 7.66 -3.71 -9.17
C ALA A 294 7.65 -2.60 -8.11
N ALA A 295 8.48 -2.73 -7.08
CA ALA A 295 8.73 -1.62 -6.15
C ALA A 295 9.42 -0.48 -6.91
N SER A 296 8.83 0.73 -6.90
CA SER A 296 9.36 1.89 -7.63
C SER A 296 10.58 2.52 -6.94
N GLY A 297 11.72 1.82 -6.99
CA GLY A 297 13.03 2.29 -6.54
C GLY A 297 13.17 2.37 -5.02
N ALA A 298 13.95 3.36 -4.55
CA ALA A 298 14.20 3.57 -3.12
C ALA A 298 13.06 4.33 -2.41
N ASP A 299 12.10 4.85 -3.17
CA ASP A 299 11.10 5.81 -2.73
C ASP A 299 9.70 5.18 -2.56
N ASP A 300 9.49 3.96 -3.07
CA ASP A 300 8.25 3.19 -2.90
C ASP A 300 8.18 2.61 -1.47
N SER A 301 7.37 3.23 -0.61
CA SER A 301 7.18 2.73 0.76
C SER A 301 6.29 1.49 0.78
N GLY A 302 6.45 0.65 1.81
CA GLY A 302 5.92 -0.71 1.84
C GLY A 302 4.44 -0.88 1.46
N LEU A 303 3.57 0.07 1.80
CA LEU A 303 2.13 0.02 1.52
C LEU A 303 1.75 0.29 0.06
N PHE A 304 2.61 0.95 -0.72
CA PHE A 304 2.19 1.60 -1.97
C PHE A 304 1.78 0.60 -3.07
N MET A 305 2.52 -0.50 -3.21
CA MET A 305 2.22 -1.57 -4.17
C MET A 305 0.87 -2.25 -3.88
N GLY A 306 0.51 -2.43 -2.61
CA GLY A 306 -0.79 -2.99 -2.20
C GLY A 306 -1.96 -2.04 -2.45
N ILE A 307 -1.74 -0.72 -2.38
CA ILE A 307 -2.74 0.28 -2.76
C ILE A 307 -2.98 0.22 -4.28
N LEU A 308 -1.92 0.10 -5.09
CA LEU A 308 -2.05 -0.15 -6.53
C LEU A 308 -2.81 -1.46 -6.80
N ALA A 309 -2.45 -2.56 -6.12
CA ALA A 309 -3.14 -3.85 -6.26
C ALA A 309 -4.64 -3.78 -5.91
N ARG A 310 -5.02 -3.04 -4.85
CA ARG A 310 -6.43 -2.80 -4.51
C ARG A 310 -7.17 -2.18 -5.69
N TYR A 311 -6.68 -1.07 -6.24
CA TYR A 311 -7.43 -0.31 -7.24
C TYR A 311 -7.37 -0.92 -8.65
N LEU A 312 -6.31 -1.68 -8.98
CA LEU A 312 -6.33 -2.58 -10.14
C LEU A 312 -7.46 -3.62 -10.01
N ALA A 313 -7.67 -4.21 -8.83
CA ALA A 313 -8.78 -5.13 -8.63
C ALA A 313 -10.15 -4.42 -8.69
N GLU A 314 -10.29 -3.18 -8.20
CA GLU A 314 -11.53 -2.41 -8.40
C GLU A 314 -11.81 -2.16 -9.90
N ALA A 315 -10.79 -1.76 -10.69
CA ALA A 315 -10.93 -1.54 -12.14
C ALA A 315 -11.28 -2.84 -12.90
N ALA A 316 -10.64 -3.97 -12.54
CA ALA A 316 -10.97 -5.28 -13.10
C ALA A 316 -12.42 -5.71 -12.76
N LEU A 317 -12.90 -5.47 -11.54
CA LEU A 317 -14.26 -5.83 -11.13
C LEU A 317 -15.34 -4.94 -11.76
N SER A 318 -15.09 -3.63 -11.84
CA SER A 318 -16.06 -2.62 -12.30
C SER A 318 -16.04 -2.38 -13.80
N LEU A 319 -14.85 -2.17 -14.39
CA LEU A 319 -14.64 -1.84 -15.80
C LEU A 319 -14.34 -3.08 -16.67
N ARG A 320 -14.12 -4.25 -16.04
CA ARG A 320 -13.72 -5.52 -16.71
C ARG A 320 -12.34 -5.47 -17.36
N ASP A 321 -11.43 -4.66 -16.82
CA ASP A 321 -10.04 -4.62 -17.27
C ASP A 321 -9.29 -5.93 -16.96
N THR A 322 -8.97 -6.69 -18.01
CA THR A 322 -8.27 -7.97 -17.92
C THR A 322 -6.76 -7.83 -17.74
N THR A 323 -6.17 -6.67 -18.05
CA THR A 323 -4.76 -6.38 -17.74
C THR A 323 -4.59 -6.09 -16.26
N ALA A 324 -5.51 -5.32 -15.65
CA ALA A 324 -5.52 -5.09 -14.22
C ALA A 324 -5.67 -6.41 -13.44
N ALA A 325 -6.60 -7.29 -13.83
CA ALA A 325 -6.76 -8.61 -13.23
C ALA A 325 -5.48 -9.46 -13.35
N ARG A 326 -4.89 -9.53 -14.55
CA ARG A 326 -3.65 -10.26 -14.83
C ARG A 326 -2.47 -9.78 -13.98
N ILE A 327 -2.35 -8.47 -13.74
CA ILE A 327 -1.29 -7.89 -12.90
C ILE A 327 -1.49 -8.27 -11.42
N VAL A 328 -2.73 -8.21 -10.91
CA VAL A 328 -3.03 -8.61 -9.53
C VAL A 328 -2.72 -10.10 -9.31
N HIS A 329 -3.21 -10.99 -10.18
CA HIS A 329 -2.96 -12.44 -10.06
C HIS A 329 -1.47 -12.81 -10.18
N ALA A 330 -0.75 -12.21 -11.13
CA ALA A 330 0.69 -12.44 -11.28
C ALA A 330 1.47 -11.95 -10.04
N SER A 331 1.09 -10.79 -9.50
CA SER A 331 1.67 -10.22 -8.28
C SER A 331 1.37 -11.07 -7.05
N ALA A 332 0.12 -11.51 -6.87
CA ALA A 332 -0.32 -12.33 -5.75
C ALA A 332 0.37 -13.70 -5.75
N ARG A 333 0.53 -14.33 -6.92
CA ARG A 333 1.37 -15.53 -7.07
C ARG A 333 2.80 -15.24 -6.62
N ALA A 334 3.44 -14.19 -7.16
CA ALA A 334 4.84 -13.90 -6.87
C ALA A 334 5.07 -13.60 -5.39
N ALA A 335 4.24 -12.73 -4.78
CA ALA A 335 4.26 -12.44 -3.36
C ALA A 335 4.06 -13.70 -2.50
N TRP A 336 3.19 -14.63 -2.92
CA TRP A 336 2.96 -15.89 -2.20
C TRP A 336 4.10 -16.90 -2.36
N GLU A 337 4.69 -17.02 -3.55
CA GLU A 337 5.79 -17.95 -3.83
C GLU A 337 7.13 -17.45 -3.27
N ASN A 338 7.32 -16.13 -3.12
CA ASN A 338 8.53 -15.50 -2.59
C ASN A 338 8.48 -15.13 -1.09
N ARG A 339 7.33 -15.21 -0.42
CA ARG A 339 7.21 -14.95 1.03
C ARG A 339 8.14 -15.86 1.84
N ALA A 340 8.62 -15.36 2.98
CA ALA A 340 9.16 -16.21 4.02
C ALA A 340 8.03 -16.79 4.88
N GLU A 341 8.33 -17.79 5.70
CA GLU A 341 7.40 -18.34 6.68
C GLU A 341 8.02 -18.32 8.08
N VAL A 342 7.30 -17.77 9.06
CA VAL A 342 7.75 -17.72 10.46
C VAL A 342 6.64 -18.19 11.38
N HIS A 343 6.91 -19.30 12.08
CA HIS A 343 5.95 -20.01 12.93
C HIS A 343 4.65 -20.38 12.20
N GLY A 344 4.75 -20.87 10.97
CA GLY A 344 3.62 -21.30 10.13
C GLY A 344 2.80 -20.16 9.50
N LEU A 345 3.32 -18.92 9.53
CA LEU A 345 2.61 -17.73 9.03
C LEU A 345 3.48 -16.94 8.03
N PRO A 346 2.88 -16.42 6.93
CA PRO A 346 3.59 -15.73 5.86
C PRO A 346 4.27 -14.44 6.34
N LEU A 347 5.41 -14.08 5.76
CA LEU A 347 6.11 -12.81 5.95
C LEU A 347 6.52 -12.28 4.58
N PHE A 348 5.98 -11.12 4.19
CA PHE A 348 6.16 -10.52 2.88
C PHE A 348 7.36 -9.57 2.85
N GLY A 349 7.93 -9.36 1.66
CA GLY A 349 9.05 -8.44 1.40
C GLY A 349 8.63 -7.17 0.68
N MET A 350 9.58 -6.24 0.53
CA MET A 350 9.42 -4.99 -0.23
C MET A 350 9.17 -5.25 -1.73
N ASP A 351 9.79 -6.28 -2.28
CA ASP A 351 9.76 -6.68 -3.68
C ASP A 351 9.17 -8.09 -3.80
N TRP A 352 7.99 -8.21 -4.42
CA TRP A 352 7.29 -9.49 -4.56
C TRP A 352 7.93 -10.42 -5.60
N SER A 353 8.89 -9.96 -6.40
CA SER A 353 9.62 -10.78 -7.38
C SER A 353 10.81 -11.55 -6.78
N ARG A 354 11.27 -11.18 -5.58
CA ARG A 354 12.48 -11.73 -4.93
C ARG A 354 12.14 -12.53 -3.67
N PRO A 355 12.75 -13.70 -3.41
CA PRO A 355 12.57 -14.42 -2.14
C PRO A 355 12.92 -13.58 -0.92
N VAL A 356 12.13 -13.69 0.15
CA VAL A 356 12.45 -13.13 1.47
C VAL A 356 13.33 -14.13 2.21
N THR A 357 14.60 -13.78 2.44
CA THR A 357 15.54 -14.60 3.22
C THR A 357 15.57 -14.14 4.67
N ILE A 358 15.39 -15.08 5.61
CA ILE A 358 15.50 -14.82 7.05
C ILE A 358 16.90 -15.26 7.52
N PRO A 359 17.69 -14.40 8.19
CA PRO A 359 18.98 -14.81 8.77
C PRO A 359 18.82 -15.83 9.90
N ASP A 360 19.63 -16.89 9.88
CA ASP A 360 19.53 -18.00 10.83
C ASP A 360 19.67 -17.60 12.30
N GLY A 361 18.67 -17.99 13.09
CA GLY A 361 18.78 -18.46 14.49
C GLY A 361 19.21 -17.48 15.59
N THR A 362 20.29 -16.71 15.42
CA THR A 362 21.00 -16.05 16.52
C THR A 362 21.31 -14.56 16.33
N LYS A 363 20.96 -13.94 15.20
CA LYS A 363 21.33 -12.53 14.91
C LYS A 363 20.20 -11.49 14.93
N VAL A 364 18.93 -11.89 15.04
CA VAL A 364 17.79 -10.96 15.18
C VAL A 364 17.94 -10.07 16.43
N LEU A 365 18.60 -10.55 17.49
CA LEU A 365 18.87 -9.78 18.71
C LEU A 365 20.20 -8.98 18.66
N ALA A 366 21.04 -9.20 17.64
CA ALA A 366 22.43 -8.73 17.61
C ALA A 366 22.69 -7.57 16.63
N GLN A 367 21.80 -7.34 15.66
CA GLN A 367 21.92 -6.27 14.66
C GLN A 367 21.75 -4.83 15.21
N LEU A 368 21.57 -4.66 16.53
CA LEU A 368 21.47 -3.36 17.19
C LEU A 368 22.84 -2.71 17.51
N THR A 369 23.97 -3.32 17.15
CA THR A 369 25.28 -2.67 17.25
C THR A 369 26.17 -2.96 16.04
N HIS A 370 26.93 -1.92 15.62
CA HIS A 370 27.91 -1.91 14.52
C HIS A 370 27.33 -1.91 13.09
N SER A 371 28.16 -1.41 12.16
CA SER A 371 27.78 -0.88 10.84
C SER A 371 27.02 -1.88 9.95
N PRO A 372 26.10 -1.39 9.08
CA PRO A 372 25.29 -2.25 8.22
C PRO A 372 26.16 -3.07 7.25
N PRO A 373 25.88 -4.38 7.08
CA PRO A 373 26.46 -5.17 6.00
C PRO A 373 25.89 -4.75 4.63
N PRO A 374 26.52 -5.16 3.51
CA PRO A 374 25.86 -5.08 2.20
C PRO A 374 24.52 -5.84 2.23
N PRO A 375 23.53 -5.40 1.44
CA PRO A 375 22.14 -5.56 1.84
C PRO A 375 21.53 -6.93 1.50
N ALA A 376 20.97 -7.59 2.51
CA ALA A 376 20.08 -8.75 2.37
C ALA A 376 18.63 -8.26 2.09
N GLU A 377 18.47 -7.62 0.93
CA GLU A 377 17.67 -6.39 0.79
C GLU A 377 16.14 -6.51 0.75
N ASN A 378 15.55 -7.71 0.82
CA ASN A 378 14.09 -7.85 0.69
C ASN A 378 13.32 -8.10 2.01
N LEU A 379 14.03 -8.35 3.12
CA LEU A 379 13.39 -8.55 4.42
C LEU A 379 13.02 -7.20 5.05
N SER A 380 11.72 -6.97 5.30
CA SER A 380 11.25 -5.81 6.06
C SER A 380 10.31 -6.23 7.20
N PRO A 381 10.54 -5.74 8.44
CA PRO A 381 9.67 -6.00 9.60
C PRO A 381 8.44 -5.08 9.65
N ASP A 382 8.31 -4.14 8.72
CA ASP A 382 7.36 -3.03 8.81
C ASP A 382 5.92 -3.46 8.52
N LEU A 383 4.98 -2.94 9.33
CA LEU A 383 3.54 -3.15 9.19
C LEU A 383 3.04 -2.80 7.78
N SER A 384 3.55 -1.73 7.18
CA SER A 384 3.14 -1.28 5.85
C SER A 384 3.39 -2.33 4.76
N VAL A 385 4.54 -3.01 4.81
CA VAL A 385 4.90 -4.10 3.88
C VAL A 385 3.97 -5.30 4.04
N GLN A 386 3.66 -5.66 5.29
CA GLN A 386 2.78 -6.78 5.56
C GLN A 386 1.33 -6.46 5.15
N LEU A 387 0.86 -5.24 5.41
CA LEU A 387 -0.43 -4.74 4.90
C LEU A 387 -0.48 -4.79 3.37
N SER A 388 0.59 -4.40 2.68
CA SER A 388 0.72 -4.50 1.22
C SER A 388 0.43 -5.90 0.68
N GLY A 389 1.04 -6.92 1.30
CA GLY A 389 0.80 -8.33 0.94
C GLY A 389 -0.61 -8.81 1.30
N TRP A 390 -1.24 -8.27 2.35
CA TRP A 390 -2.62 -8.60 2.71
C TRP A 390 -3.63 -7.95 1.76
N LEU A 391 -3.48 -6.66 1.44
CA LEU A 391 -4.25 -5.95 0.41
C LEU A 391 -4.25 -6.71 -0.91
N LEU A 392 -3.07 -7.17 -1.34
CA LEU A 392 -2.88 -7.96 -2.56
C LEU A 392 -3.62 -9.31 -2.54
N LEU A 393 -3.62 -10.02 -1.41
CA LEU A 393 -4.25 -11.35 -1.32
C LEU A 393 -5.77 -11.28 -1.12
N GLU A 394 -6.29 -10.23 -0.47
CA GLU A 394 -7.72 -9.93 -0.48
C GLU A 394 -8.19 -9.51 -1.90
N ALA A 395 -7.35 -8.78 -2.65
CA ALA A 395 -7.60 -8.44 -4.05
C ALA A 395 -7.59 -9.68 -4.97
N ASP A 396 -6.58 -10.56 -4.86
CA ASP A 396 -6.50 -11.85 -5.58
C ASP A 396 -7.74 -12.70 -5.33
N TYR A 397 -8.16 -12.84 -4.06
CA TYR A 397 -9.40 -13.53 -3.71
C TYR A 397 -10.62 -12.88 -4.37
N ARG A 398 -10.78 -11.55 -4.31
CA ARG A 398 -11.96 -10.86 -4.86
C ARG A 398 -12.11 -11.07 -6.36
N LEU A 399 -11.01 -11.12 -7.11
CA LEU A 399 -11.02 -11.41 -8.55
C LEU A 399 -11.37 -12.89 -8.83
N THR A 400 -10.67 -13.82 -8.17
CA THR A 400 -10.91 -15.27 -8.32
C THR A 400 -12.35 -15.65 -7.93
N ALA A 401 -12.92 -15.02 -6.90
CA ALA A 401 -14.31 -15.22 -6.47
C ALA A 401 -15.34 -14.58 -7.44
N ALA A 402 -14.93 -13.60 -8.24
CA ALA A 402 -15.75 -13.00 -9.31
C ALA A 402 -15.61 -13.72 -10.67
N GLY A 403 -14.70 -14.69 -10.78
CA GLY A 403 -14.43 -15.44 -12.02
C GLY A 403 -13.65 -14.66 -13.07
N LEU A 404 -12.75 -13.76 -12.65
CA LEU A 404 -11.81 -13.03 -13.50
C LEU A 404 -10.43 -13.70 -13.58
#